data_AF-V6F339-F1
#
_entry.id   AF-V6F339-F1
#
_cell.length_a   1.000
_cell.length_b   1.000
_cell.length_c   1.000
_cell.angle_alpha   90.00
_cell.angle_beta   90.00
_cell.angle_gamma   90.00
#
_symmetry.space_group_name_H-M   'P 1'
#
loop_
_entity.id
_entity.type
_entity.pdbx_description
1 polymer ?
#
loop_
_entity_poly.entity_id
_entity_poly.type
_entity_poly.pdbx_seq_one_letter_code
_entity_poly.pdbx_strand_id
1 'polypeptide(L)'
;MTSDAGLLAFRELDDALGLTEMAGQVLADIRTGKNNRHTLTAQFRQSVFGRLAGYEDVNDADRLGHDPAMRWIVGGRAVTKEAASTSQMGRFETEELTSKANLTALADLSEQWIDAFHARRPTNVVVLDMDSSVSPTHGEQEGTAYNGHFGCTCYHPLFVFNQFGDLERTSLRSGNVHSADDWRSCWNRW
;
A
#
# COMPACT_ATOMS: atom_id res chain seq x y z
N MET A 1 -6.68 -25.79 9.30
CA MET A 1 -5.23 -25.89 8.98
C MET A 1 -4.89 -24.65 8.18
N THR A 2 -3.81 -23.95 8.52
CA THR A 2 -3.37 -22.73 7.83
C THR A 2 -2.05 -22.99 7.11
N SER A 3 -1.90 -22.48 5.88
CA SER A 3 -0.64 -22.44 5.15
C SER A 3 0.17 -21.17 5.43
N ASP A 4 -0.44 -20.20 6.11
CA ASP A 4 0.02 -18.81 6.16
C ASP A 4 0.66 -18.47 7.53
N ALA A 5 1.00 -19.49 8.32
CA ALA A 5 1.59 -19.32 9.65
C ALA A 5 2.92 -18.55 9.63
N GLY A 6 3.66 -18.58 8.50
CA GLY A 6 4.89 -17.81 8.34
C GLY A 6 4.68 -16.29 8.42
N LEU A 7 3.47 -15.80 8.15
CA LEU A 7 3.11 -14.39 8.26
C LEU A 7 3.12 -13.87 9.70
N LEU A 8 3.07 -14.75 10.70
CA LEU A 8 3.09 -14.34 12.12
C LEU A 8 4.41 -13.64 12.49
N ALA A 9 5.54 -14.07 11.91
CA ALA A 9 6.83 -13.39 12.12
C ALA A 9 6.82 -11.97 11.54
N PHE A 10 6.22 -11.78 10.36
CA PHE A 10 6.03 -10.45 9.77
C PHE A 10 5.07 -9.60 10.61
N ARG A 11 4.07 -10.20 11.23
CA ARG A 11 3.15 -9.50 12.14
C ARG A 11 3.84 -9.04 13.42
N GLU A 12 4.71 -9.86 13.99
CA GLU A 12 5.54 -9.47 15.14
C GLU A 12 6.47 -8.31 14.79
N LEU A 13 7.07 -8.33 13.60
CA LEU A 13 7.88 -7.22 13.11
C LEU A 13 7.06 -5.93 12.93
N ASP A 14 5.88 -6.05 12.30
CA ASP A 14 4.94 -4.94 12.16
C ASP A 14 4.53 -4.35 13.53
N ASP A 15 4.27 -5.18 14.54
CA ASP A 15 4.00 -4.72 15.91
C ASP A 15 5.20 -4.02 16.56
N ALA A 16 6.40 -4.58 16.41
CA ALA A 16 7.61 -3.99 16.97
C ALA A 16 7.98 -2.63 16.35
N LEU A 17 7.60 -2.43 15.09
CA LEU A 17 7.88 -1.20 14.34
C LEU A 17 6.69 -0.23 14.29
N GLY A 18 5.47 -0.70 14.57
CA GLY A 18 4.24 0.10 14.52
C GLY A 18 3.81 0.49 13.10
N LEU A 19 4.15 -0.28 12.07
CA LEU A 19 4.00 0.14 10.66
C LEU A 19 2.52 0.32 10.28
N THR A 20 1.70 -0.69 10.52
CA THR A 20 0.27 -0.66 10.23
C THR A 20 -0.52 0.22 11.20
N GLU A 21 -0.01 0.43 12.42
CA GLU A 21 -0.60 1.39 13.36
C GLU A 21 -0.43 2.82 12.84
N MET A 22 0.78 3.17 12.37
CA MET A 22 1.05 4.46 11.73
C MET A 22 0.15 4.68 10.51
N ALA A 23 -0.01 3.66 9.66
CA ALA A 23 -0.96 3.70 8.54
C ALA A 23 -2.39 4.01 9.02
N GLY A 24 -2.83 3.37 10.10
CA GLY A 24 -4.14 3.62 10.70
C GLY A 24 -4.34 5.02 11.27
N GLN A 25 -3.27 5.73 11.62
CA GLN A 25 -3.33 7.10 12.14
C GLN A 25 -3.42 8.14 11.01
N VAL A 26 -2.84 7.85 9.84
CA VAL A 26 -2.82 8.78 8.70
C VAL A 26 -3.94 8.54 7.69
N LEU A 27 -4.45 7.31 7.60
CA LEU A 27 -5.58 7.00 6.72
C LEU A 27 -6.88 7.57 7.31
N ALA A 28 -7.61 8.31 6.48
CA ALA A 28 -8.91 8.86 6.79
C ALA A 28 -10.01 7.81 6.56
N ASP A 29 -10.81 7.56 7.61
CA ASP A 29 -12.03 6.75 7.52
C ASP A 29 -13.17 7.63 6.98
N ILE A 30 -13.50 7.49 5.69
CA ILE A 30 -14.54 8.29 5.05
C ILE A 30 -15.94 7.71 5.28
N ARG A 31 -16.04 6.56 5.97
CA ARG A 31 -17.30 5.89 6.26
C ARG A 31 -18.06 6.64 7.34
N THR A 32 -19.28 7.05 7.02
CA THR A 32 -20.15 7.82 7.91
C THR A 32 -21.08 6.96 8.79
N GLY A 33 -21.08 5.64 8.58
CA GLY A 33 -21.97 4.70 9.25
C GLY A 33 -21.46 4.21 10.61
N LYS A 34 -22.36 4.02 11.58
CA LYS A 34 -22.05 3.42 12.89
C LYS A 34 -21.90 1.90 12.88
N ASN A 35 -22.11 1.25 11.73
CA ASN A 35 -22.11 -0.20 11.56
C ASN A 35 -20.77 -0.75 11.02
N ASN A 36 -19.67 -0.04 11.21
CA ASN A 36 -18.35 -0.50 10.78
C ASN A 36 -17.91 -1.68 11.67
N ARG A 37 -17.76 -2.87 11.06
CA ARG A 37 -17.36 -4.10 11.77
C ARG A 37 -15.84 -4.23 11.96
N HIS A 38 -15.06 -3.65 11.04
CA HIS A 38 -13.60 -3.71 11.02
C HIS A 38 -13.04 -2.27 10.97
N THR A 39 -11.98 -2.03 11.71
CA THR A 39 -11.24 -0.76 11.64
C THR A 39 -10.50 -0.66 10.32
N LEU A 40 -10.13 0.55 9.90
CA LEU A 40 -9.28 0.73 8.72
C LEU A 40 -7.95 -0.03 8.87
N THR A 41 -7.31 0.05 10.04
CA THR A 41 -6.08 -0.71 10.34
C THR A 41 -6.25 -2.20 10.13
N ALA A 42 -7.39 -2.78 10.53
CA ALA A 42 -7.67 -4.19 10.37
C ALA A 42 -7.79 -4.58 8.88
N GLN A 43 -8.49 -3.76 8.08
CA GLN A 43 -8.60 -3.98 6.64
C GLN A 43 -7.27 -3.74 5.92
N PHE A 44 -6.51 -2.74 6.33
CA PHE A 44 -5.17 -2.46 5.81
C PHE A 44 -4.21 -3.62 6.08
N ARG A 45 -4.21 -4.18 7.30
CA ARG A 45 -3.46 -5.41 7.61
C ARG A 45 -3.88 -6.57 6.72
N GLN A 46 -5.18 -6.82 6.58
CA GLN A 46 -5.65 -7.89 5.70
C GLN A 46 -5.19 -7.70 4.26
N SER A 47 -5.23 -6.46 3.74
CA SER A 47 -4.80 -6.09 2.39
C SER A 47 -3.29 -6.31 2.16
N VAL A 48 -2.46 -5.85 3.10
CA VAL A 48 -0.98 -5.95 3.01
C VAL A 48 -0.52 -7.40 3.19
N PHE A 49 -1.01 -8.08 4.23
CA PHE A 49 -0.59 -9.45 4.53
C PHE A 49 -1.19 -10.47 3.56
N GLY A 50 -2.36 -10.20 2.96
CA GLY A 50 -2.89 -10.98 1.85
C GLY A 50 -1.93 -10.97 0.65
N ARG A 51 -1.49 -9.79 0.23
CA ARG A 51 -0.50 -9.63 -0.85
C ARG A 51 0.84 -10.27 -0.51
N LEU A 52 1.32 -10.11 0.73
CA LEU A 52 2.56 -10.75 1.19
C LEU A 52 2.49 -12.30 1.11
N ALA A 53 1.30 -12.86 1.25
CA ALA A 53 1.04 -14.29 1.14
C ALA A 53 0.72 -14.76 -0.30
N GLY A 54 0.73 -13.87 -1.28
CA GLY A 54 0.43 -14.16 -2.69
C GLY A 54 -1.06 -14.09 -3.05
N TYR A 55 -1.92 -13.54 -2.18
CA TYR A 55 -3.32 -13.26 -2.48
C TYR A 55 -3.47 -11.81 -2.91
N GLU A 56 -3.25 -11.56 -4.21
CA GLU A 56 -3.27 -10.22 -4.80
C GLU A 56 -4.69 -9.69 -5.01
N ASP A 57 -5.63 -10.60 -5.25
CA ASP A 57 -7.04 -10.30 -5.48
C ASP A 57 -7.87 -10.39 -4.19
N VAL A 58 -9.00 -9.69 -4.18
CA VAL A 58 -9.93 -9.71 -3.03
C VAL A 58 -10.80 -10.98 -2.97
N ASN A 59 -10.77 -11.84 -3.99
CA ASN A 59 -11.65 -13.03 -4.10
C ASN A 59 -11.37 -14.10 -3.02
N ASP A 60 -10.16 -14.17 -2.50
CA ASP A 60 -9.77 -15.06 -1.41
C ASP A 60 -10.17 -14.53 -0.02
N ALA A 61 -10.62 -13.27 0.09
CA ALA A 61 -10.85 -12.62 1.38
C ALA A 61 -11.91 -13.32 2.24
N ASP A 62 -12.94 -13.94 1.64
CA ASP A 62 -13.93 -14.72 2.41
C ASP A 62 -13.30 -15.97 3.04
N ARG A 63 -12.43 -16.68 2.30
CA ARG A 63 -11.71 -17.86 2.81
C ARG A 63 -10.68 -17.44 3.86
N LEU A 64 -9.89 -16.42 3.56
CA LEU A 64 -8.86 -15.88 4.44
C LEU A 64 -9.45 -15.25 5.70
N GLY A 65 -10.66 -14.71 5.63
CA GLY A 65 -11.38 -14.17 6.79
C GLY A 65 -11.61 -15.18 7.91
N HIS A 66 -11.64 -16.47 7.57
CA HIS A 66 -11.75 -17.56 8.53
C HIS A 66 -10.41 -18.22 8.89
N ASP A 67 -9.34 -17.93 8.16
CA ASP A 67 -8.01 -18.50 8.42
C ASP A 67 -7.49 -18.04 9.80
N PRO A 68 -7.03 -18.96 10.66
CA PRO A 68 -6.62 -18.62 12.01
C PRO A 68 -5.38 -17.71 12.06
N ALA A 69 -4.44 -17.82 11.12
CA ALA A 69 -3.28 -16.94 11.06
C ALA A 69 -3.70 -15.54 10.60
N MET A 70 -4.49 -15.44 9.52
CA MET A 70 -5.01 -14.16 9.04
C MET A 70 -5.86 -13.43 10.09
N ARG A 71 -6.73 -14.14 10.81
CA ARG A 71 -7.51 -13.56 11.91
C ARG A 71 -6.64 -13.00 13.04
N TRP A 72 -5.52 -13.67 13.34
CA TRP A 72 -4.54 -13.19 14.30
C TRP A 72 -3.79 -11.95 13.80
N ILE A 73 -3.37 -11.96 12.54
CA ILE A 73 -2.69 -10.84 11.86
C ILE A 73 -3.57 -9.60 11.88
N VAL A 74 -4.82 -9.73 11.42
CA VAL A 74 -5.80 -8.65 11.39
C VAL A 74 -6.07 -8.12 12.80
N GLY A 75 -6.20 -9.03 13.78
CA GLY A 75 -6.35 -8.68 15.18
C GLY A 75 -7.75 -8.15 15.53
N GLY A 76 -7.87 -7.61 16.75
CA GLY A 76 -9.12 -7.06 17.27
C GLY A 76 -10.27 -8.07 17.22
N ARG A 77 -11.39 -7.68 16.58
CA ARG A 77 -12.58 -8.52 16.46
C ARG A 77 -12.33 -9.80 15.66
N ALA A 78 -11.40 -9.80 14.71
CA ALA A 78 -11.15 -10.94 13.83
C ALA A 78 -10.62 -12.16 14.60
N VAL A 79 -9.88 -11.95 15.70
CA VAL A 79 -9.35 -13.03 16.55
C VAL A 79 -10.44 -13.98 17.03
N THR A 80 -11.63 -13.46 17.38
CA THR A 80 -12.77 -14.27 17.89
C THR A 80 -13.89 -14.46 16.86
N LYS A 81 -13.85 -13.71 15.75
CA LYS A 81 -14.86 -13.75 14.68
C LYS A 81 -14.18 -14.06 13.34
N GLU A 82 -14.44 -13.26 12.33
CA GLU A 82 -13.87 -13.36 10.99
C GLU A 82 -13.22 -12.01 10.65
N ALA A 83 -12.27 -12.01 9.71
CA ALA A 83 -11.77 -10.78 9.11
C ALA A 83 -12.78 -10.24 8.07
N ALA A 84 -12.40 -9.21 7.32
CA ALA A 84 -13.30 -8.59 6.34
C ALA A 84 -13.57 -9.55 5.16
N SER A 85 -14.82 -9.58 4.70
CA SER A 85 -15.26 -10.33 3.53
C SER A 85 -14.72 -9.75 2.21
N THR A 86 -14.90 -10.48 1.11
CA THR A 86 -14.58 -10.01 -0.26
C THR A 86 -15.21 -8.65 -0.56
N SER A 87 -16.49 -8.46 -0.23
CA SER A 87 -17.20 -7.19 -0.48
C SER A 87 -16.77 -6.04 0.44
N GLN A 88 -16.24 -6.35 1.62
CA GLN A 88 -15.69 -5.34 2.53
C GLN A 88 -14.28 -4.93 2.11
N MET A 89 -13.45 -5.88 1.67
CA MET A 89 -12.12 -5.62 1.13
C MET A 89 -12.19 -4.90 -0.21
N GLY A 90 -13.11 -5.29 -1.10
CA GLY A 90 -13.33 -4.59 -2.37
C GLY A 90 -13.62 -3.10 -2.17
N ARG A 91 -14.60 -2.76 -1.33
CA ARG A 91 -14.90 -1.35 -1.00
C ARG A 91 -13.74 -0.62 -0.33
N PHE A 92 -13.03 -1.30 0.57
CA PHE A 92 -11.84 -0.72 1.19
C PHE A 92 -10.80 -0.34 0.13
N GLU A 93 -10.51 -1.21 -0.83
CA GLU A 93 -9.51 -0.95 -1.87
C GLU A 93 -9.98 0.03 -2.94
N THR A 94 -11.28 0.03 -3.31
CA THR A 94 -11.79 0.85 -4.43
C THR A 94 -12.45 2.16 -4.03
N GLU A 95 -12.90 2.33 -2.79
CA GLU A 95 -13.57 3.55 -2.31
C GLU A 95 -12.73 4.25 -1.22
N GLU A 96 -12.29 3.52 -0.21
CA GLU A 96 -11.58 4.12 0.93
C GLU A 96 -10.15 4.53 0.54
N LEU A 97 -9.34 3.58 0.05
CA LEU A 97 -7.93 3.84 -0.29
C LEU A 97 -7.76 4.78 -1.48
N THR A 98 -8.71 4.78 -2.42
CA THR A 98 -8.71 5.66 -3.60
C THR A 98 -9.21 7.08 -3.32
N SER A 99 -9.70 7.35 -2.11
CA SER A 99 -10.03 8.72 -1.72
C SER A 99 -8.79 9.61 -1.82
N LYS A 100 -8.95 10.87 -2.25
CA LYS A 100 -7.82 11.79 -2.46
C LYS A 100 -6.91 11.92 -1.21
N ALA A 101 -7.51 11.93 -0.03
CA ALA A 101 -6.79 11.99 1.23
C ALA A 101 -5.94 10.73 1.45
N ASN A 102 -6.51 9.54 1.20
CA ASN A 102 -5.81 8.27 1.42
C ASN A 102 -4.76 7.99 0.34
N LEU A 103 -4.97 8.38 -0.92
CA LEU A 103 -3.94 8.29 -1.95
C LEU A 103 -2.70 9.13 -1.59
N THR A 104 -2.93 10.35 -1.06
CA THR A 104 -1.84 11.21 -0.57
C THR A 104 -1.16 10.55 0.63
N ALA A 105 -1.94 10.11 1.63
CA ALA A 105 -1.40 9.46 2.82
C ALA A 105 -0.60 8.19 2.50
N LEU A 106 -1.05 7.37 1.55
CA LEU A 106 -0.35 6.16 1.10
C LEU A 106 0.98 6.49 0.43
N ALA A 107 1.02 7.52 -0.43
CA ALA A 107 2.25 7.96 -1.06
C ALA A 107 3.29 8.44 -0.02
N ASP A 108 2.83 9.15 1.02
CA ASP A 108 3.68 9.68 2.08
C ASP A 108 3.98 8.66 3.20
N LEU A 109 3.28 7.51 3.25
CA LEU A 109 3.45 6.50 4.31
C LEU A 109 4.82 5.84 4.27
N SER A 110 5.34 5.60 3.06
CA SER A 110 6.67 5.03 2.86
C SER A 110 7.77 5.90 3.46
N GLU A 111 7.71 7.21 3.21
CA GLU A 111 8.55 8.23 3.82
C GLU A 111 8.46 8.20 5.35
N GLN A 112 7.26 8.15 5.94
CA GLN A 112 7.10 8.14 7.39
C GLN A 112 7.71 6.90 8.05
N TRP A 113 7.62 5.73 7.41
CA TRP A 113 8.29 4.52 7.88
C TRP A 113 9.81 4.65 7.84
N ILE A 114 10.35 5.24 6.77
CA ILE A 114 11.80 5.48 6.62
C ILE A 114 12.28 6.52 7.65
N ASP A 115 11.52 7.59 7.89
CA ASP A 115 11.84 8.60 8.90
C ASP A 115 11.89 7.98 10.31
N ALA A 116 10.93 7.11 10.63
CA ALA A 116 10.93 6.38 11.90
C ALA A 116 12.16 5.47 12.04
N PHE A 117 12.64 4.89 10.93
CA PHE A 117 13.88 4.13 10.91
C PHE A 117 15.12 5.02 11.08
N HIS A 118 15.22 6.11 10.33
CA HIS A 118 16.34 7.07 10.39
C HIS A 118 16.43 7.77 11.74
N ALA A 119 15.31 8.00 12.44
CA ALA A 119 15.32 8.50 13.81
C ALA A 119 16.07 7.58 14.79
N ARG A 120 16.12 6.27 14.50
CA ARG A 120 16.86 5.27 15.29
C ARG A 120 18.26 4.99 14.73
N ARG A 121 18.45 5.20 13.43
CA ARG A 121 19.69 4.93 12.68
C ARG A 121 19.98 6.13 11.75
N PRO A 122 20.56 7.22 12.29
CA PRO A 122 20.78 8.43 11.50
C PRO A 122 21.83 8.20 10.42
N THR A 123 21.60 8.81 9.26
CA THR A 123 22.48 8.74 8.09
C THR A 123 22.87 10.16 7.68
N ASN A 124 24.17 10.41 7.45
CA ASN A 124 24.66 11.74 7.08
C ASN A 124 24.51 12.05 5.58
N VAL A 125 24.39 11.02 4.75
CA VAL A 125 24.28 11.12 3.29
C VAL A 125 23.25 10.12 2.79
N VAL A 126 22.25 10.61 2.09
CA VAL A 126 21.28 9.79 1.37
C VAL A 126 21.55 9.97 -0.13
N VAL A 127 21.72 8.86 -0.84
CA VAL A 127 21.82 8.80 -2.29
C VAL A 127 20.48 8.31 -2.81
N LEU A 128 19.89 9.09 -3.72
CA LEU A 128 18.60 8.80 -4.29
C LEU A 128 18.75 8.36 -5.73
N ASP A 129 18.10 7.25 -6.06
CA ASP A 129 17.91 6.78 -7.42
C ASP A 129 16.48 7.09 -7.85
N MET A 130 16.32 7.63 -9.05
CA MET A 130 15.02 8.08 -9.56
C MET A 130 14.79 7.51 -10.94
N ASP A 131 13.85 6.56 -10.99
CA ASP A 131 13.56 5.80 -12.19
C ASP A 131 12.07 5.78 -12.49
N SER A 132 11.77 5.91 -13.78
CA SER A 132 10.42 5.68 -14.29
C SER A 132 10.21 4.20 -14.61
N SER A 133 9.01 3.69 -14.38
CA SER A 133 8.61 2.33 -14.79
C SER A 133 7.37 2.34 -15.69
N VAL A 134 7.07 1.22 -16.32
CA VAL A 134 5.90 1.06 -17.18
C VAL A 134 4.87 0.15 -16.49
N SER A 135 3.61 0.59 -16.45
CA SER A 135 2.49 -0.26 -16.01
C SER A 135 1.48 -0.36 -17.15
N PRO A 136 1.60 -1.41 -18.00
CA PRO A 136 0.71 -1.60 -19.14
C PRO A 136 -0.75 -1.72 -18.70
N THR A 137 -1.65 -1.13 -19.49
CA THR A 137 -3.08 -1.14 -19.20
C THR A 137 -3.87 -1.83 -20.30
N HIS A 138 -5.06 -2.27 -19.96
CA HIS A 138 -5.96 -2.97 -20.86
C HIS A 138 -7.30 -2.23 -20.94
N GLY A 139 -7.82 -2.09 -22.17
CA GLY A 139 -9.05 -1.33 -22.42
C GLY A 139 -8.88 0.17 -22.17
N GLU A 140 -9.96 0.82 -21.72
CA GLU A 140 -10.05 2.27 -21.54
C GLU A 140 -9.91 2.65 -20.05
N GLN A 141 -8.81 2.25 -19.42
CA GLN A 141 -8.53 2.60 -18.03
C GLN A 141 -8.23 4.10 -17.90
N GLU A 142 -8.84 4.74 -16.89
CA GLU A 142 -8.74 6.19 -16.67
C GLU A 142 -7.28 6.62 -16.43
N GLY A 143 -6.87 7.72 -17.06
CA GLY A 143 -5.54 8.31 -16.87
C GLY A 143 -4.41 7.61 -17.62
N THR A 144 -4.72 6.62 -18.45
CA THR A 144 -3.74 5.92 -19.28
C THR A 144 -3.53 6.62 -20.61
N ALA A 145 -2.34 6.47 -21.20
CA ALA A 145 -2.04 7.03 -22.51
C ALA A 145 -1.03 6.17 -23.26
N TYR A 146 -1.05 6.23 -24.59
CA TYR A 146 -0.07 5.53 -25.42
C TYR A 146 1.33 6.14 -25.25
N ASN A 147 2.30 5.30 -24.91
CA ASN A 147 3.71 5.68 -24.85
C ASN A 147 4.47 5.11 -26.05
N GLY A 148 5.03 5.98 -26.88
CA GLY A 148 5.77 5.57 -28.08
C GLY A 148 7.10 4.86 -27.81
N HIS A 149 7.73 5.09 -26.65
CA HIS A 149 8.95 4.41 -26.24
C HIS A 149 8.67 2.95 -25.82
N PHE A 150 7.59 2.73 -25.06
CA PHE A 150 7.20 1.38 -24.61
C PHE A 150 6.28 0.63 -25.58
N GLY A 151 5.71 1.31 -26.57
CA GLY A 151 4.83 0.70 -27.58
C GLY A 151 3.50 0.19 -27.03
N CYS A 152 3.03 0.71 -25.90
CA CYS A 152 1.77 0.30 -25.28
C CYS A 152 1.03 1.49 -24.64
N THR A 153 -0.26 1.30 -24.40
CA THR A 153 -1.03 2.16 -23.49
C THR A 153 -0.70 1.75 -22.06
N CYS A 154 -0.29 2.72 -21.24
CA CYS A 154 0.20 2.45 -19.90
C CYS A 154 -0.03 3.63 -18.96
N TYR A 155 0.20 3.39 -17.67
CA TYR A 155 0.68 4.41 -16.75
C TYR A 155 2.21 4.49 -16.81
N HIS A 156 2.78 5.66 -16.48
CA HIS A 156 4.23 5.88 -16.47
C HIS A 156 4.70 6.33 -15.07
N PRO A 157 4.58 5.48 -14.03
CA PRO A 157 4.98 5.84 -12.67
C PRO A 157 6.45 6.27 -12.58
N LEU A 158 6.72 7.15 -11.63
CA LEU A 158 8.06 7.56 -11.20
C LEU A 158 8.28 7.06 -9.78
N PHE A 159 9.41 6.43 -9.52
CA PHE A 159 9.81 5.95 -8.21
C PHE A 159 11.11 6.63 -7.78
N VAL A 160 11.22 6.90 -6.48
CA VAL A 160 12.45 7.38 -5.84
C VAL A 160 12.84 6.38 -4.78
N PHE A 161 14.02 5.78 -4.93
CA PHE A 161 14.59 4.83 -3.97
C PHE A 161 15.82 5.43 -3.32
N ASN A 162 16.08 5.07 -2.06
CA ASN A 162 17.36 5.37 -1.42
C ASN A 162 18.40 4.26 -1.67
N GLN A 163 19.65 4.47 -1.22
CA GLN A 163 20.72 3.48 -1.39
C GLN A 163 20.50 2.13 -0.69
N PHE A 164 19.50 2.02 0.18
CA PHE A 164 19.14 0.79 0.88
C PHE A 164 18.04 0.01 0.15
N GLY A 165 17.48 0.59 -0.91
CA GLY A 165 16.36 0.02 -1.67
C GLY A 165 14.99 0.37 -1.09
N ASP A 166 14.91 1.28 -0.12
CA ASP A 166 13.62 1.72 0.41
C ASP A 166 12.98 2.73 -0.55
N LEU A 167 11.66 2.59 -0.74
CA LEU A 167 10.88 3.51 -1.56
C LEU A 167 10.64 4.82 -0.78
N GLU A 168 11.31 5.89 -1.17
CA GLU A 168 11.16 7.21 -0.56
C GLU A 168 9.93 7.95 -1.09
N ARG A 169 9.60 7.76 -2.37
CA ARG A 169 8.42 8.40 -2.99
C ARG A 169 7.97 7.70 -4.26
N THR A 170 6.69 7.81 -4.56
CA THR A 170 6.12 7.39 -5.85
C THR A 170 5.15 8.44 -6.38
N SER A 171 5.10 8.58 -7.70
CA SER A 171 4.14 9.43 -8.40
C SER A 171 3.59 8.68 -9.61
N LEU A 172 2.26 8.54 -9.66
CA LEU A 172 1.57 7.98 -10.82
C LEU A 172 1.37 9.07 -11.86
N ARG A 173 1.89 8.86 -13.07
CA ARG A 173 1.81 9.82 -14.18
C ARG A 173 1.17 9.18 -15.41
N SER A 174 0.63 10.04 -16.28
CA SER A 174 0.08 9.62 -17.58
C SER A 174 1.13 8.91 -18.43
N GLY A 175 0.70 7.92 -19.22
CA GLY A 175 1.58 7.12 -20.07
C GLY A 175 2.45 7.92 -21.03
N ASN A 176 1.99 9.07 -21.51
CA ASN A 176 2.62 9.84 -22.59
C ASN A 176 3.68 10.86 -22.13
N VAL A 177 4.02 10.91 -20.84
CA VAL A 177 5.07 11.80 -20.33
C VAL A 177 6.47 11.23 -20.58
N HIS A 178 7.47 12.10 -20.69
CA HIS A 178 8.88 11.69 -20.76
C HIS A 178 9.35 11.15 -19.40
N SER A 179 10.33 10.24 -19.38
CA SER A 179 10.79 9.59 -18.14
C SER A 179 11.20 10.59 -17.05
N ALA A 180 11.89 11.66 -17.44
CA ALA A 180 12.33 12.73 -16.55
C ALA A 180 11.26 13.82 -16.27
N ASP A 181 10.07 13.76 -16.85
CA ASP A 181 9.05 14.79 -16.60
C ASP A 181 8.58 14.77 -15.15
N ASP A 182 8.30 15.95 -14.61
CA ASP A 182 7.78 16.14 -13.25
C ASP A 182 8.67 15.56 -12.12
N TRP A 183 9.95 15.30 -12.38
CA TRP A 183 10.88 14.78 -11.36
C TRP A 183 10.93 15.62 -10.07
N ARG A 184 10.70 16.94 -10.20
CA ARG A 184 10.68 17.88 -9.08
C ARG A 184 9.51 17.66 -8.13
N SER A 185 8.37 17.11 -8.58
CA SER A 185 7.26 16.82 -7.68
C SER A 185 7.62 15.75 -6.63
N CYS A 186 8.60 14.91 -6.95
CA CYS A 186 9.15 13.92 -6.03
C CYS A 186 10.31 14.45 -5.17
N TRP A 187 10.76 15.69 -5.40
CA TRP A 187 11.92 16.29 -4.72
C TRP A 187 11.56 17.18 -3.52
N ASN A 188 10.32 17.63 -3.39
CA ASN A 188 9.91 18.67 -2.41
C ASN A 188 10.18 18.36 -0.92
N ARG A 189 10.65 17.16 -0.59
CA ARG A 189 11.07 16.73 0.74
C ARG A 189 12.50 17.19 1.13
N TRP A 190 13.38 17.40 0.15
CA TRP A 190 14.82 17.59 0.35
C TRP A 190 15.31 19.01 0.05
#